data_AF-A0A931PGY6-F1
#
_entry.id   AF-A0A931PGY6-F1
#
_cell.length_a   1.000
_cell.length_b   1.000
_cell.length_c   1.000
_cell.angle_alpha   90.00
_cell.angle_beta   90.00
_cell.angle_gamma   90.00
#
_symmetry.space_group_name_H-M   'P 1'
#
loop_
_entity.id
_entity.type
_entity.pdbx_description
1 polymer ?
#
loop_
_entity_poly.entity_id
_entity_poly.type
_entity_poly.pdbx_seq_one_letter_code
_entity_poly.pdbx_strand_id
1 'polypeptide(L)'
;MIGVGMKEDTTMTRSSRLFAVILLCLATPAIAQDDFIREQTRLLAEAESSLAADPADADATIWKGRRLGYLGRYDEAIAAFEDGERRHPADPRFARHIGHRFISLRRFADAETALARAAALAAAMPDEVEPDGLPNAAGVPTSTLKGNIWYHLGLARYLQGDFAGAARAYAGAAALAHNPDASAAARYWMALALLRSGEHPSAEEALAPVSADWTLVENEGYRDLALCLKGELDCEALLARAREGGGLDLATTAYGVSMARRIAGDDEGAVALLKELAGGDAGAAFGRIAAEQDLDRLR
;
A
#
# COMPACT_ATOMS: atom_id res chain seq x y z
N MET A 1 8.76 38.88 -67.37
CA MET A 1 8.25 37.60 -66.80
C MET A 1 8.42 37.71 -65.29
N ILE A 2 7.45 38.29 -64.58
CA ILE A 2 6.32 37.62 -63.88
C ILE A 2 6.78 36.56 -62.88
N GLY A 3 6.39 36.76 -61.61
CA GLY A 3 6.49 35.83 -60.48
C GLY A 3 7.00 36.58 -59.24
N VAL A 4 6.16 37.23 -58.41
CA VAL A 4 5.33 36.63 -57.34
C VAL A 4 6.16 35.58 -56.59
N GLY A 5 6.72 35.83 -55.41
CA GLY A 5 6.08 36.33 -54.21
C GLY A 5 5.78 35.11 -53.33
N MET A 6 6.51 34.94 -52.22
CA MET A 6 6.11 34.10 -51.09
C MET A 6 6.91 34.53 -49.86
N LYS A 7 6.19 35.10 -48.90
CA LYS A 7 6.64 35.38 -47.54
C LYS A 7 6.81 34.04 -46.82
N GLU A 8 8.00 33.77 -46.29
CA GLU A 8 8.17 32.76 -45.26
C GLU A 8 7.73 33.38 -43.93
N ASP A 9 6.46 33.14 -43.60
CA ASP A 9 5.95 33.22 -42.25
C ASP A 9 6.06 31.81 -41.67
N THR A 10 7.08 31.57 -40.85
CA THR A 10 7.24 30.31 -40.12
C THR A 10 7.33 30.63 -38.64
N THR A 11 6.18 30.98 -38.07
CA THR A 11 5.94 30.79 -36.65
C THR A 11 6.02 29.30 -36.33
N MET A 12 7.24 28.80 -36.05
CA MET A 12 7.43 27.55 -35.32
C MET A 12 6.88 27.76 -33.91
N THR A 13 5.68 27.24 -33.68
CA THR A 13 5.16 27.01 -32.34
C THR A 13 6.16 26.16 -31.56
N ARG A 14 6.46 26.58 -30.33
CA ARG A 14 7.33 25.86 -29.39
C ARG A 14 6.81 24.43 -29.20
N SER A 15 7.54 23.50 -29.82
CA SER A 15 7.92 22.17 -29.34
C SER A 15 7.37 21.82 -27.95
N SER A 16 6.41 20.91 -27.96
CA SER A 16 6.45 19.65 -27.21
C SER A 16 7.69 19.44 -26.33
N ARG A 17 7.49 19.51 -25.01
CA ARG A 17 8.26 18.90 -23.90
C ARG A 17 7.24 18.79 -22.74
N LEU A 18 7.00 17.68 -22.06
CA LEU A 18 7.86 16.54 -21.75
C LEU A 18 6.98 15.30 -21.57
N PHE A 19 7.35 14.21 -22.24
CA PHE A 19 6.78 12.88 -22.11
C PHE A 19 7.33 12.23 -20.83
N ALA A 20 6.47 11.55 -20.08
CA ALA A 20 6.87 10.41 -19.26
C ALA A 20 7.41 9.30 -20.17
N VAL A 21 8.34 8.48 -19.69
CA VAL A 21 8.41 7.02 -19.85
C VAL A 21 9.83 6.56 -19.51
N ILE A 22 9.86 5.76 -18.45
CA ILE A 22 10.90 4.85 -17.99
C ILE A 22 11.17 3.82 -19.11
N LEU A 23 12.43 3.70 -19.57
CA LEU A 23 13.22 2.45 -19.67
C LEU A 23 14.55 2.72 -20.42
N LEU A 24 15.70 2.40 -19.81
CA LEU A 24 16.63 1.33 -20.25
C LEU A 24 18.06 1.49 -19.68
N CYS A 25 18.53 0.40 -19.06
CA CYS A 25 19.90 -0.13 -18.92
C CYS A 25 20.98 0.51 -18.02
N LEU A 26 21.36 -0.31 -17.02
CA LEU A 26 22.70 -0.53 -16.45
C LEU A 26 23.42 0.64 -15.76
N ALA A 27 22.67 1.40 -14.97
CA ALA A 27 23.16 2.14 -13.78
C ALA A 27 22.00 2.65 -12.89
N THR A 28 20.75 2.43 -13.29
CA THR A 28 19.58 3.22 -12.90
C THR A 28 18.70 2.76 -11.72
N PRO A 29 18.93 1.63 -11.01
CA PRO A 29 18.21 1.39 -9.75
C PRO A 29 18.81 2.14 -8.55
N ALA A 30 20.13 2.31 -8.48
CA ALA A 30 20.80 2.99 -7.36
C ALA A 30 20.59 4.52 -7.40
N ILE A 31 20.68 5.14 -8.58
CA ILE A 31 20.50 6.59 -8.76
C ILE A 31 19.07 7.02 -8.40
N ALA A 32 18.05 6.23 -8.77
CA ALA A 32 16.66 6.50 -8.42
C ALA A 32 16.39 6.37 -6.91
N GLN A 33 17.05 5.42 -6.23
CA GLN A 33 16.97 5.27 -4.79
C GLN A 33 17.66 6.42 -4.04
N ASP A 34 18.82 6.86 -4.51
CA ASP A 34 19.55 8.00 -3.92
C ASP A 34 18.75 9.30 -4.05
N ASP A 35 18.13 9.53 -5.21
CA ASP A 35 17.27 10.71 -5.41
C ASP A 35 16.00 10.65 -4.56
N PHE A 36 15.40 9.47 -4.40
CA PHE A 36 14.29 9.27 -3.46
C PHE A 36 14.70 9.60 -2.01
N ILE A 37 15.84 9.07 -1.54
CA ILE A 37 16.36 9.33 -0.20
C ILE A 37 16.66 10.82 -0.02
N ARG A 38 17.28 11.47 -1.02
CA ARG A 38 17.58 12.90 -1.01
C ARG A 38 16.30 13.72 -0.87
N GLU A 39 15.27 13.40 -1.64
CA GLU A 39 14.00 14.11 -1.61
C GLU A 39 13.25 13.90 -0.29
N GLN A 40 13.17 12.67 0.21
CA GLN A 40 12.53 12.42 1.51
C GLN A 40 13.30 13.08 2.67
N THR A 41 14.63 13.18 2.58
CA THR A 41 15.45 13.91 3.56
C THR A 41 15.18 15.42 3.50
N ARG A 42 15.05 15.99 2.31
CA ARG A 42 14.67 17.40 2.12
C ARG A 42 13.29 17.69 2.71
N LEU A 43 12.29 16.86 2.39
CA LEU A 43 10.93 16.98 2.92
C LEU A 43 10.86 16.77 4.44
N LEU A 44 11.73 15.91 5.00
CA LEU A 44 11.86 15.77 6.45
C LEU A 44 12.34 17.07 7.09
N ALA A 45 13.38 17.69 6.55
CA ALA A 45 13.90 18.97 7.05
C ALA A 45 12.85 20.10 6.97
N GLU A 46 12.00 20.10 5.93
CA GLU A 46 10.87 21.03 5.83
C GLU A 46 9.85 20.80 6.94
N ALA A 47 9.43 19.56 7.18
CA ALA A 47 8.50 19.23 8.25
C ALA A 47 9.07 19.59 9.64
N GLU A 48 10.38 19.40 9.85
CA GLU A 48 11.07 19.81 11.08
C GLU A 48 11.12 21.32 11.25
N SER A 49 11.33 22.07 10.17
CA SER A 49 11.27 23.54 10.18
C SER A 49 9.86 24.05 10.51
N SER A 50 8.82 23.44 9.92
CA SER A 50 7.42 23.75 10.25
C SER A 50 7.12 23.51 11.73
N LEU A 51 7.58 22.39 12.29
CA LEU A 51 7.43 22.11 13.73
C LEU A 51 8.24 23.03 14.64
N ALA A 52 9.38 23.54 14.18
CA ALA A 52 10.13 24.54 14.92
C ALA A 52 9.39 25.88 14.98
N ALA A 53 8.63 26.22 13.94
CA ALA A 53 7.79 27.40 13.89
C ALA A 53 6.49 27.24 14.69
N ASP A 54 5.87 26.06 14.64
CA ASP A 54 4.69 25.69 15.44
C ASP A 54 4.83 24.27 16.02
N PRO A 55 5.30 24.14 17.27
CA PRO A 55 5.46 22.84 17.93
C PRO A 55 4.14 22.09 18.18
N ALA A 56 2.98 22.74 18.04
CA ALA A 56 1.66 22.13 18.20
C ALA A 56 1.02 21.75 16.86
N ASP A 57 1.73 21.89 15.73
CA ASP A 57 1.20 21.51 14.42
C ASP A 57 1.13 19.96 14.30
N ALA A 58 -0.10 19.45 14.33
CA ALA A 58 -0.37 18.02 14.18
C ALA A 58 -0.01 17.51 12.78
N ASP A 59 -0.28 18.30 11.73
CA ASP A 59 -0.02 17.90 10.34
C ASP A 59 1.47 17.84 10.07
N ALA A 60 2.23 18.83 10.54
CA ALA A 60 3.69 18.81 10.43
C ALA A 60 4.30 17.62 11.21
N THR A 61 3.73 17.26 12.37
CA THR A 61 4.14 16.06 13.13
C THR A 61 3.88 14.78 12.34
N ILE A 62 2.70 14.66 11.74
CA ILE A 62 2.32 13.52 10.90
C ILE A 62 3.28 13.40 9.71
N TRP A 63 3.54 14.51 9.01
CA TRP A 63 4.45 14.51 7.86
C TRP A 63 5.87 14.15 8.24
N LYS A 64 6.41 14.69 9.35
CA LYS A 64 7.72 14.28 9.88
C LYS A 64 7.81 12.77 10.06
N GLY A 65 6.84 12.17 10.77
CA GLY A 65 6.82 10.73 11.01
C GLY A 65 6.70 9.91 9.72
N ARG A 66 5.91 10.36 8.74
CA ARG A 66 5.80 9.71 7.43
C ARG A 66 7.12 9.71 6.68
N ARG A 67 7.83 10.86 6.63
CA ARG A 67 9.15 10.98 5.97
C ARG A 67 10.20 10.10 6.64
N LEU A 68 10.25 10.06 7.97
CA LEU A 68 11.10 9.12 8.72
C LEU A 68 10.80 7.66 8.34
N GLY A 69 9.53 7.31 8.22
CA GLY A 69 9.12 5.98 7.78
C GLY A 69 9.56 5.64 6.35
N TYR A 70 9.48 6.58 5.40
CA TYR A 70 9.97 6.37 4.03
C TYR A 70 11.49 6.19 3.96
N LEU A 71 12.23 6.80 4.89
CA LEU A 71 13.67 6.61 5.05
C LEU A 71 14.04 5.33 5.81
N GLY A 72 13.06 4.48 6.18
CA GLY A 72 13.29 3.26 6.95
C GLY A 72 13.60 3.50 8.44
N ARG A 73 13.51 4.75 8.92
CA ARG A 73 13.77 5.16 10.31
C ARG A 73 12.51 4.94 11.15
N TYR A 74 12.06 3.69 11.25
CA TYR A 74 10.76 3.35 11.81
C TYR A 74 10.60 3.67 13.29
N ASP A 75 11.62 3.40 14.11
CA ASP A 75 11.58 3.74 15.55
C ASP A 75 11.49 5.25 15.77
N GLU A 76 12.21 6.05 14.98
CA GLU A 76 12.13 7.51 15.03
C GLU A 76 10.77 8.03 14.54
N ALA A 77 10.20 7.40 13.52
CA ALA A 77 8.84 7.69 13.07
C ALA A 77 7.81 7.44 14.18
N ILE A 78 7.90 6.30 14.86
CA ILE A 78 7.04 5.95 16.00
C ILE A 78 7.21 6.99 17.11
N ALA A 79 8.43 7.33 17.50
CA ALA A 79 8.69 8.32 18.54
C ALA A 79 8.09 9.70 18.19
N ALA A 80 8.17 10.12 16.91
CA ALA A 80 7.55 11.36 16.45
C ALA A 80 6.01 11.31 16.53
N PHE A 81 5.40 10.18 16.14
CA PHE A 81 3.95 10.01 16.24
C PHE A 81 3.47 9.92 17.68
N GLU A 82 4.20 9.23 18.57
CA GLU A 82 3.90 9.16 20.00
C GLU A 82 3.99 10.55 20.66
N ASP A 83 4.93 11.39 20.23
CA ASP A 83 4.97 12.78 20.67
C ASP A 83 3.76 13.59 20.21
N GLY A 84 3.38 13.46 18.94
CA GLY A 84 2.15 14.04 18.42
C GLY A 84 0.91 13.55 19.17
N GLU A 85 0.83 12.26 19.47
CA GLU A 85 -0.28 11.67 20.23
C GLU A 85 -0.36 12.22 21.67
N ARG A 86 0.77 12.45 22.33
CA ARG A 86 0.79 13.08 23.67
C ARG A 86 0.24 14.51 23.63
N ARG A 87 0.52 15.26 22.56
CA ARG A 87 0.04 16.64 22.38
C ARG A 87 -1.41 16.70 21.88
N HIS A 88 -1.84 15.69 21.11
CA HIS A 88 -3.14 15.61 20.46
C HIS A 88 -3.81 14.25 20.75
N PRO A 89 -4.18 13.97 22.02
CA PRO A 89 -4.60 12.62 22.44
C PRO A 89 -5.92 12.13 21.81
N ALA A 90 -6.70 13.04 21.22
CA ALA A 90 -7.95 12.75 20.54
C ALA A 90 -7.80 12.60 19.02
N ASP A 91 -6.61 12.87 18.45
CA ASP A 91 -6.38 12.75 17.01
C ASP A 91 -6.02 11.30 16.64
N PRO A 92 -6.90 10.57 15.92
CA PRO A 92 -6.67 9.16 15.59
C PRO A 92 -5.52 8.92 14.60
N ARG A 93 -5.07 9.97 13.88
CA ARG A 93 -4.05 9.83 12.83
C ARG A 93 -2.72 9.34 13.39
N PHE A 94 -2.36 9.76 14.61
CA PHE A 94 -1.13 9.31 15.27
C PHE A 94 -1.15 7.80 15.55
N ALA A 95 -2.17 7.32 16.27
CA ALA A 95 -2.34 5.90 16.57
C ALA A 95 -2.40 5.04 15.29
N ARG A 96 -3.04 5.56 14.24
CA ARG A 96 -3.09 4.92 12.92
C ARG A 96 -1.71 4.74 12.30
N HIS A 97 -0.86 5.78 12.30
CA HIS A 97 0.48 5.66 11.73
C HIS A 97 1.44 4.86 12.60
N ILE A 98 1.33 4.95 13.93
CA ILE A 98 2.08 4.12 14.88
C ILE A 98 1.84 2.64 14.56
N GLY A 99 0.57 2.23 14.45
CA GLY A 99 0.25 0.83 14.16
C GLY A 99 0.79 0.34 12.82
N HIS A 100 0.76 1.18 11.78
CA HIS A 100 1.40 0.86 10.51
C HIS A 100 2.93 0.66 10.67
N ARG A 101 3.62 1.50 11.43
CA ARG A 101 5.07 1.32 11.67
C ARG A 101 5.39 0.08 12.50
N PHE A 102 4.52 -0.30 13.45
CA PHE A 102 4.67 -1.57 14.16
C PHE A 102 4.53 -2.79 13.23
N ILE A 103 3.68 -2.75 12.19
CA ILE A 103 3.66 -3.80 11.15
C ILE A 103 5.02 -3.90 10.45
N SER A 104 5.61 -2.78 10.05
CA SER A 104 6.94 -2.75 9.40
C SER A 104 8.03 -3.36 10.28
N LEU A 105 7.91 -3.22 11.60
CA LEU A 105 8.81 -3.79 12.61
C LEU A 105 8.42 -5.21 13.07
N ARG A 106 7.42 -5.84 12.46
CA ARG A 106 6.89 -7.17 12.86
C ARG A 106 6.34 -7.24 14.29
N ARG A 107 5.97 -6.09 14.86
CA ARG A 107 5.35 -5.97 16.20
C ARG A 107 3.83 -6.00 16.09
N PHE A 108 3.27 -7.11 15.61
CA PHE A 108 1.87 -7.16 15.18
C PHE A 108 0.85 -6.94 16.31
N ALA A 109 1.11 -7.46 17.51
CA ALA A 109 0.24 -7.22 18.67
C ALA A 109 0.20 -5.74 19.08
N ASP A 110 1.35 -5.05 19.01
CA ASP A 110 1.42 -3.61 19.26
C ASP A 110 0.70 -2.83 18.14
N ALA A 111 0.83 -3.29 16.89
CA ALA A 111 0.12 -2.73 15.75
C ALA A 111 -1.40 -2.82 15.92
N GLU A 112 -1.91 -4.00 16.27
CA GLU A 112 -3.34 -4.21 16.55
C GLU A 112 -3.82 -3.28 17.67
N THR A 113 -3.05 -3.17 18.76
CA THR A 113 -3.39 -2.30 19.90
C THR A 113 -3.51 -0.83 19.47
N ALA A 114 -2.53 -0.32 18.73
CA ALA A 114 -2.53 1.05 18.24
C ALA A 114 -3.68 1.31 17.23
N LEU A 115 -3.91 0.38 16.31
CA LEU A 115 -4.96 0.51 15.28
C LEU A 115 -6.37 0.38 15.87
N ALA A 116 -6.56 -0.48 16.87
CA ALA A 116 -7.83 -0.58 17.60
C ALA A 116 -8.12 0.73 18.35
N ARG A 117 -7.10 1.36 18.95
CA ARG A 117 -7.24 2.69 19.54
C ARG A 117 -7.58 3.75 18.51
N ALA A 118 -6.91 3.75 17.35
CA ALA A 118 -7.22 4.66 16.25
C ALA A 118 -8.68 4.51 15.79
N ALA A 119 -9.17 3.27 15.67
CA ALA A 119 -10.55 2.99 15.31
C ALA A 119 -11.54 3.51 16.37
N ALA A 120 -11.22 3.34 17.65
CA ALA A 120 -12.06 3.85 18.75
C ALA A 120 -12.14 5.38 18.76
N LEU A 121 -11.00 6.07 18.58
CA LEU A 121 -10.94 7.53 18.50
C LEU A 121 -11.70 8.06 17.27
N ALA A 122 -11.55 7.41 16.12
CA ALA A 122 -12.18 7.82 14.87
C ALA A 122 -13.68 7.46 14.79
N ALA A 123 -14.21 6.63 15.68
CA ALA A 123 -15.56 6.05 15.54
C ALA A 123 -16.66 7.10 15.31
N ALA A 124 -16.65 8.18 16.10
CA ALA A 124 -17.64 9.26 16.04
C ALA A 124 -17.27 10.41 15.10
N MET A 125 -16.08 10.39 14.49
CA MET A 125 -15.63 11.43 13.56
C MET A 125 -16.25 11.23 12.16
N PRO A 126 -16.34 12.25 11.30
CA PRO A 126 -16.53 12.00 9.86
C PRO A 126 -15.35 11.20 9.30
N ASP A 127 -15.57 10.48 8.19
CA ASP A 127 -14.45 9.94 7.43
C ASP A 127 -13.90 11.03 6.51
N GLU A 128 -12.58 11.07 6.34
CA GLU A 128 -11.88 12.12 5.61
C GLU A 128 -10.85 11.50 4.68
N VAL A 129 -10.69 12.08 3.50
CA VAL A 129 -9.65 11.67 2.54
C VAL A 129 -8.28 11.88 3.20
N GLU A 130 -7.45 10.84 3.18
CA GLU A 130 -6.08 10.96 3.65
C GLU A 130 -5.16 11.34 2.49
N PRO A 131 -4.36 12.41 2.60
CA PRO A 131 -3.38 12.75 1.58
C PRO A 131 -2.37 11.61 1.36
N ASP A 132 -2.11 11.30 0.09
CA ASP A 132 -1.08 10.34 -0.29
C ASP A 132 0.27 10.78 0.27
N GLY A 133 0.99 9.83 0.85
CA GLY A 133 2.28 10.18 1.44
C GLY A 133 3.39 10.19 0.41
N LEU A 134 3.24 9.36 -0.62
CA LEU A 134 3.93 9.43 -1.90
C LEU A 134 2.86 9.64 -2.97
N PRO A 135 2.82 10.79 -3.65
CA PRO A 135 1.81 11.04 -4.68
C PRO A 135 1.90 10.02 -5.82
N ASN A 136 0.75 9.49 -6.24
CA ASN A 136 0.66 8.73 -7.49
C ASN A 136 0.70 9.65 -8.71
N ALA A 137 0.83 9.06 -9.90
CA ALA A 137 0.94 9.80 -11.16
C ALA A 137 -0.28 10.67 -11.49
N ALA A 138 -1.47 10.32 -10.97
CA ALA A 138 -2.68 11.11 -11.13
C ALA A 138 -2.80 12.25 -10.11
N GLY A 139 -2.02 12.21 -9.02
CA GLY A 139 -2.12 13.15 -7.90
C GLY A 139 -3.47 13.04 -7.16
N VAL A 140 -4.11 11.88 -7.20
CA VAL A 140 -5.44 11.66 -6.62
C VAL A 140 -5.34 10.69 -5.45
N PRO A 141 -5.65 11.12 -4.21
CA PRO A 141 -5.67 10.22 -3.08
C PRO A 141 -6.66 9.07 -3.25
N THR A 142 -6.19 7.85 -2.95
CA THR A 142 -6.97 6.63 -3.14
C THR A 142 -7.62 6.13 -1.85
N SER A 143 -7.38 6.77 -0.71
CA SER A 143 -7.78 6.23 0.59
C SER A 143 -8.29 7.30 1.57
N THR A 144 -9.03 6.84 2.59
CA THR A 144 -9.51 7.68 3.70
C THR A 144 -8.83 7.31 5.01
N LEU A 145 -8.96 8.18 6.01
CA LEU A 145 -8.46 7.94 7.35
C LEU A 145 -9.05 6.67 7.95
N LYS A 146 -10.38 6.54 8.01
CA LYS A 146 -11.03 5.36 8.60
C LYS A 146 -10.81 4.12 7.76
N GLY A 147 -10.89 4.22 6.43
CA GLY A 147 -10.64 3.10 5.53
C GLY A 147 -9.27 2.47 5.77
N ASN A 148 -8.24 3.31 5.88
CA ASN A 148 -6.89 2.85 6.19
C ASN A 148 -6.71 2.34 7.63
N ILE A 149 -7.38 2.91 8.64
CA ILE A 149 -7.37 2.36 10.00
C ILE A 149 -7.84 0.90 9.96
N TRP A 150 -9.00 0.66 9.34
CA TRP A 150 -9.58 -0.67 9.22
C TRP A 150 -8.73 -1.62 8.37
N TYR A 151 -8.16 -1.12 7.27
CA TYR A 151 -7.28 -1.89 6.41
C TYR A 151 -6.04 -2.40 7.16
N HIS A 152 -5.33 -1.51 7.87
CA HIS A 152 -4.12 -1.90 8.58
C HIS A 152 -4.44 -2.70 9.85
N LEU A 153 -5.60 -2.47 10.50
CA LEU A 153 -6.09 -3.35 11.57
C LEU A 153 -6.34 -4.77 11.06
N GLY A 154 -6.95 -4.91 9.88
CA GLY A 154 -7.13 -6.19 9.22
C GLY A 154 -5.79 -6.87 8.95
N LEU A 155 -4.82 -6.11 8.46
CA LEU A 155 -3.49 -6.62 8.18
C LEU A 155 -2.75 -7.08 9.45
N ALA A 156 -2.78 -6.31 10.53
CA ALA A 156 -2.16 -6.70 11.80
C ALA A 156 -2.71 -8.05 12.28
N ARG A 157 -4.05 -8.21 12.30
CA ARG A 157 -4.72 -9.46 12.68
C ARG A 157 -4.40 -10.61 11.75
N TYR A 158 -4.38 -10.36 10.44
CA TYR A 158 -4.02 -11.36 9.44
C TYR A 158 -2.59 -11.89 9.69
N LEU A 159 -1.66 -10.99 9.97
CA LEU A 159 -0.27 -11.31 10.27
C LEU A 159 -0.09 -12.02 11.63
N GLN A 160 -1.05 -11.95 12.53
CA GLN A 160 -1.10 -12.77 13.76
C GLN A 160 -1.77 -14.13 13.54
N GLY A 161 -2.50 -14.31 12.43
CA GLY A 161 -3.27 -15.52 12.14
C GLY A 161 -4.72 -15.48 12.62
N ASP A 162 -5.19 -14.33 13.13
CA ASP A 162 -6.60 -14.08 13.41
C ASP A 162 -7.33 -13.74 12.10
N PHE A 163 -7.55 -14.76 11.27
CA PHE A 163 -8.17 -14.57 9.96
C PHE A 163 -9.63 -14.11 10.06
N ALA A 164 -10.38 -14.61 11.03
CA ALA A 164 -11.77 -14.19 11.24
C ALA A 164 -11.85 -12.71 11.68
N GLY A 165 -10.98 -12.27 12.59
CA GLY A 165 -10.91 -10.86 13.00
C GLY A 165 -10.34 -9.95 11.92
N ALA A 166 -9.43 -10.44 11.09
CA ALA A 166 -8.94 -9.74 9.91
C ALA A 166 -10.05 -9.51 8.89
N ALA A 167 -10.82 -10.57 8.55
CA ALA A 167 -11.97 -10.47 7.64
C ALA A 167 -12.99 -9.42 8.10
N ARG A 168 -13.31 -9.37 9.40
CA ARG A 168 -14.21 -8.34 9.96
C ARG A 168 -13.65 -6.92 9.80
N ALA A 169 -12.35 -6.74 10.02
CA ALA A 169 -11.73 -5.43 9.86
C ALA A 169 -11.69 -4.99 8.39
N TYR A 170 -11.34 -5.90 7.47
CA TYR A 170 -11.37 -5.61 6.03
C TYR A 170 -12.77 -5.36 5.50
N ALA A 171 -13.81 -6.00 6.03
CA ALA A 171 -15.19 -5.66 5.71
C ALA A 171 -15.52 -4.19 6.07
N GLY A 172 -15.02 -3.71 7.21
CA GLY A 172 -15.10 -2.30 7.59
C GLY A 172 -14.38 -1.37 6.58
N ALA A 173 -13.18 -1.74 6.14
CA ALA A 173 -12.45 -0.99 5.11
C ALA A 173 -13.19 -0.99 3.76
N ALA A 174 -13.73 -2.15 3.34
CA ALA A 174 -14.45 -2.30 2.08
C ALA A 174 -15.79 -1.55 2.06
N ALA A 175 -16.43 -1.36 3.22
CA ALA A 175 -17.64 -0.55 3.38
C ALA A 175 -17.38 0.96 3.30
N LEU A 176 -16.15 1.39 3.64
CA LEU A 176 -15.72 2.79 3.56
C LEU A 176 -15.07 3.15 2.21
N ALA A 177 -14.79 2.14 1.37
CA ALA A 177 -14.17 2.37 0.08
C ALA A 177 -15.07 3.18 -0.85
N HIS A 178 -14.60 4.34 -1.29
CA HIS A 178 -15.32 5.25 -2.20
C HIS A 178 -14.77 5.25 -3.63
N ASN A 179 -13.77 4.41 -3.93
CA ASN A 179 -13.17 4.27 -5.26
C ASN A 179 -12.76 2.80 -5.51
N PRO A 180 -12.49 2.42 -6.77
CA PRO A 180 -12.05 1.06 -7.13
C PRO A 180 -10.74 0.63 -6.46
N ASP A 181 -9.77 1.54 -6.29
CA ASP A 181 -8.47 1.24 -5.67
C ASP A 181 -8.59 0.74 -4.23
N ALA A 182 -9.25 1.49 -3.35
CA ALA A 182 -9.50 1.10 -1.97
C ALA A 182 -10.38 -0.16 -1.89
N SER A 183 -11.35 -0.26 -2.81
CA SER A 183 -12.26 -1.41 -2.88
C SER A 183 -11.52 -2.70 -3.23
N ALA A 184 -10.65 -2.66 -4.23
CA ALA A 184 -9.87 -3.81 -4.68
C ALA A 184 -8.96 -4.34 -3.58
N ALA A 185 -8.18 -3.45 -2.94
CA ALA A 185 -7.27 -3.81 -1.87
C ALA A 185 -8.02 -4.43 -0.68
N ALA A 186 -9.08 -3.78 -0.19
CA ALA A 186 -9.82 -4.26 0.97
C ALA A 186 -10.54 -5.59 0.70
N ARG A 187 -11.18 -5.75 -0.47
CA ARG A 187 -11.92 -6.97 -0.83
C ARG A 187 -11.00 -8.15 -1.08
N TYR A 188 -9.86 -7.95 -1.72
CA TYR A 188 -8.86 -9.00 -1.89
C TYR A 188 -8.39 -9.57 -0.54
N TRP A 189 -7.95 -8.70 0.38
CA TRP A 189 -7.48 -9.15 1.68
C TRP A 189 -8.60 -9.73 2.55
N MET A 190 -9.82 -9.18 2.46
CA MET A 190 -11.01 -9.77 3.07
C MET A 190 -11.24 -11.20 2.59
N ALA A 191 -11.24 -11.42 1.28
CA ALA A 191 -11.46 -12.73 0.68
C ALA A 191 -10.37 -13.73 1.08
N LEU A 192 -9.09 -13.32 1.05
CA LEU A 192 -8.01 -14.15 1.56
C LEU A 192 -8.23 -14.53 3.02
N ALA A 193 -8.58 -13.58 3.89
CA ALA A 193 -8.83 -13.86 5.29
C ALA A 193 -10.02 -14.85 5.47
N LEU A 194 -11.09 -14.70 4.70
CA LEU A 194 -12.24 -15.59 4.74
C LEU A 194 -11.92 -17.01 4.27
N LEU A 195 -11.18 -17.15 3.16
CA LEU A 195 -10.68 -18.44 2.66
C LEU A 195 -9.80 -19.12 3.71
N ARG A 196 -8.92 -18.36 4.36
CA ARG A 196 -8.02 -18.85 5.42
C ARG A 196 -8.76 -19.27 6.69
N SER A 197 -9.94 -18.73 6.95
CA SER A 197 -10.80 -19.16 8.06
C SER A 197 -11.83 -20.23 7.67
N GLY A 198 -11.84 -20.69 6.41
CA GLY A 198 -12.78 -21.70 5.91
C GLY A 198 -14.15 -21.17 5.49
N GLU A 199 -14.34 -19.85 5.44
CA GLU A 199 -15.60 -19.18 5.10
C GLU A 199 -15.70 -18.92 3.58
N HIS A 200 -15.66 -20.00 2.79
CA HIS A 200 -15.59 -19.92 1.32
C HIS A 200 -16.76 -19.15 0.68
N PRO A 201 -18.04 -19.36 1.07
CA PRO A 201 -19.15 -18.60 0.48
C PRO A 201 -19.06 -17.09 0.72
N SER A 202 -18.61 -16.69 1.92
CA SER A 202 -18.41 -15.27 2.23
C SER A 202 -17.23 -14.67 1.46
N ALA A 203 -16.21 -15.46 1.15
CA ALA A 203 -15.11 -15.01 0.30
C ALA A 203 -15.59 -14.73 -1.14
N GLU A 204 -16.44 -15.60 -1.69
CA GLU A 204 -17.07 -15.38 -3.00
C GLU A 204 -17.91 -14.09 -3.01
N GLU A 205 -18.72 -13.86 -1.96
CA GLU A 205 -19.49 -12.63 -1.80
C GLU A 205 -18.60 -11.39 -1.72
N ALA A 206 -17.48 -11.46 -0.99
CA ALA A 206 -16.52 -10.37 -0.89
C ALA A 206 -15.89 -10.00 -2.24
N LEU A 207 -15.64 -11.01 -3.10
CA LEU A 207 -15.02 -10.86 -4.41
C LEU A 207 -16.02 -10.48 -5.51
N ALA A 208 -17.30 -10.81 -5.37
CA ALA A 208 -18.32 -10.62 -6.42
C ALA A 208 -18.35 -9.21 -7.04
N PRO A 209 -18.16 -8.09 -6.29
CA PRO A 209 -18.16 -6.76 -6.88
C PRO A 209 -16.92 -6.43 -7.72
N VAL A 210 -15.81 -7.15 -7.54
CA VAL A 210 -14.53 -6.85 -8.22
C VAL A 210 -14.64 -7.18 -9.71
N SER A 211 -14.33 -6.20 -10.56
CA SER A 211 -14.46 -6.31 -12.02
C SER A 211 -13.16 -5.95 -12.74
N ALA A 212 -12.88 -6.64 -13.84
CA ALA A 212 -11.80 -6.32 -14.77
C ALA A 212 -11.97 -4.93 -15.42
N ASP A 213 -13.19 -4.44 -15.53
CA ASP A 213 -13.51 -3.14 -16.16
C ASP A 213 -13.28 -1.94 -15.23
N TRP A 214 -12.87 -2.18 -13.98
CA TRP A 214 -12.52 -1.08 -13.08
C TRP A 214 -11.32 -0.30 -13.60
N THR A 215 -11.48 1.01 -13.66
CA THR A 215 -10.38 1.97 -13.83
C THR A 215 -9.74 2.23 -12.48
N LEU A 216 -8.46 1.88 -12.35
CA LEU A 216 -7.67 2.09 -11.12
C LEU A 216 -6.60 3.15 -11.35
N VAL A 217 -6.09 3.70 -10.23
CA VAL A 217 -4.98 4.65 -10.21
C VAL A 217 -3.64 3.94 -9.97
N GLU A 218 -3.58 2.98 -9.04
CA GLU A 218 -2.32 2.33 -8.64
C GLU A 218 -2.46 0.89 -8.10
N ASN A 219 -3.66 0.42 -7.78
CA ASN A 219 -3.89 -0.86 -7.09
C ASN A 219 -4.30 -2.02 -8.03
N GLU A 220 -3.83 -2.06 -9.28
CA GLU A 220 -4.19 -3.12 -10.23
C GLU A 220 -3.82 -4.52 -9.73
N GLY A 221 -2.69 -4.67 -9.03
CA GLY A 221 -2.25 -5.96 -8.49
C GLY A 221 -3.29 -6.60 -7.56
N TYR A 222 -3.95 -5.81 -6.71
CA TYR A 222 -5.01 -6.33 -5.83
C TYR A 222 -6.28 -6.71 -6.59
N ARG A 223 -6.69 -5.91 -7.58
CA ARG A 223 -7.82 -6.27 -8.46
C ARG A 223 -7.52 -7.59 -9.18
N ASP A 224 -6.34 -7.69 -9.78
CA ASP A 224 -5.96 -8.85 -10.59
C ASP A 224 -5.85 -10.12 -9.74
N LEU A 225 -5.32 -10.02 -8.53
CA LEU A 225 -5.32 -11.13 -7.56
C LEU A 225 -6.74 -11.53 -7.14
N ALA A 226 -7.64 -10.58 -6.90
CA ALA A 226 -9.04 -10.87 -6.63
C ALA A 226 -9.71 -11.59 -7.82
N LEU A 227 -9.45 -11.17 -9.06
CA LEU A 227 -9.95 -11.85 -10.27
C LEU A 227 -9.32 -13.25 -10.45
N CYS A 228 -8.06 -13.43 -10.06
CA CYS A 228 -7.42 -14.75 -10.02
C CYS A 228 -8.10 -15.67 -9.01
N LEU A 229 -8.44 -15.19 -7.81
CA LEU A 229 -9.21 -15.97 -6.82
C LEU A 229 -10.64 -16.28 -7.28
N LYS A 230 -11.23 -15.46 -8.15
CA LYS A 230 -12.52 -15.74 -8.82
C LYS A 230 -12.40 -16.76 -9.96
N GLY A 231 -11.19 -17.12 -10.38
CA GLY A 231 -10.95 -17.93 -11.57
C GLY A 231 -11.14 -17.18 -12.90
N GLU A 232 -11.18 -15.85 -12.87
CA GLU A 232 -11.38 -15.00 -14.06
C GLU A 232 -10.04 -14.55 -14.68
N LEU A 233 -8.94 -14.64 -13.92
CA LEU A 233 -7.58 -14.44 -14.42
C LEU A 233 -6.67 -15.62 -14.04
N ASP A 234 -5.69 -15.90 -14.90
CA ASP A 234 -4.67 -16.91 -14.63
C ASP A 234 -3.62 -16.38 -13.64
N CYS A 235 -3.61 -16.96 -12.44
CA CYS A 235 -2.68 -16.62 -11.37
C CYS A 235 -1.21 -16.81 -11.76
N GLU A 236 -0.88 -17.80 -12.59
CA GLU A 236 0.49 -18.06 -13.01
C GLU A 236 0.96 -17.04 -14.05
N ALA A 237 0.06 -16.64 -14.96
CA ALA A 237 0.34 -15.54 -15.89
C ALA A 237 0.55 -14.20 -15.15
N LEU A 238 -0.24 -13.94 -14.10
CA LEU A 238 -0.04 -12.78 -13.22
C LEU A 238 1.34 -12.79 -12.55
N LEU A 239 1.73 -13.94 -11.99
CA LEU A 239 3.05 -14.10 -11.37
C LEU A 239 4.19 -13.88 -12.38
N ALA A 240 4.07 -14.44 -13.58
CA ALA A 240 5.08 -14.26 -14.63
C ALA A 240 5.28 -12.77 -14.97
N ARG A 241 4.19 -12.02 -15.15
CA ARG A 241 4.24 -10.58 -15.42
C ARG A 241 4.84 -9.79 -14.24
N ALA A 242 4.45 -10.11 -13.01
CA ALA A 242 4.99 -9.43 -11.83
C ALA A 242 6.50 -9.67 -11.64
N ARG A 243 7.02 -10.82 -12.09
CA ARG A 243 8.47 -11.11 -12.08
C ARG A 243 9.26 -10.21 -13.04
N GLU A 244 8.66 -9.76 -14.13
CA GLU A 244 9.29 -8.83 -15.07
C GLU A 244 9.45 -7.43 -14.44
N GLY A 245 8.48 -7.00 -13.63
CA GLY A 245 8.50 -5.71 -12.93
C GLY A 245 9.32 -5.72 -11.63
N GLY A 246 9.31 -6.83 -10.90
CA GLY A 246 10.01 -6.97 -9.62
C GLY A 246 9.42 -6.11 -8.50
N GLY A 247 10.21 -5.88 -7.44
CA GLY A 247 9.90 -4.93 -6.38
C GLY A 247 8.60 -5.22 -5.61
N LEU A 248 7.84 -4.15 -5.33
CA LEU A 248 6.61 -4.20 -4.52
C LEU A 248 5.48 -4.98 -5.20
N ASP A 249 5.38 -4.89 -6.53
CA ASP A 249 4.37 -5.61 -7.31
C ASP A 249 4.62 -7.12 -7.25
N LEU A 250 5.87 -7.56 -7.45
CA LEU A 250 6.25 -8.96 -7.27
C LEU A 250 5.94 -9.45 -5.85
N ALA A 251 6.29 -8.68 -4.82
CA ALA A 251 6.05 -9.09 -3.44
C ALA A 251 4.55 -9.31 -3.15
N THR A 252 3.69 -8.44 -3.68
CA THR A 252 2.24 -8.51 -3.52
C THR A 252 1.65 -9.67 -4.31
N THR A 253 1.97 -9.73 -5.60
CA THR A 253 1.43 -10.74 -6.53
C THR A 253 1.87 -12.15 -6.14
N ALA A 254 3.15 -12.36 -5.86
CA ALA A 254 3.64 -13.68 -5.48
C ALA A 254 3.03 -14.18 -4.17
N TYR A 255 2.78 -13.29 -3.19
CA TYR A 255 2.11 -13.71 -1.96
C TYR A 255 0.68 -14.17 -2.26
N GLY A 256 -0.08 -13.40 -3.04
CA GLY A 256 -1.44 -13.78 -3.44
C GLY A 256 -1.49 -15.09 -4.23
N VAL A 257 -0.58 -15.28 -5.18
CA VAL A 257 -0.48 -16.53 -5.96
C VAL A 257 -0.09 -17.71 -5.08
N SER A 258 0.78 -17.52 -4.09
CA SER A 258 1.10 -18.58 -3.12
C SER A 258 -0.14 -19.02 -2.32
N MET A 259 -1.02 -18.08 -1.98
CA MET A 259 -2.28 -18.40 -1.31
C MET A 259 -3.24 -19.13 -2.23
N ALA A 260 -3.35 -18.70 -3.50
CA ALA A 260 -4.16 -19.37 -4.50
C ALA A 260 -3.71 -20.83 -4.72
N ARG A 261 -2.39 -21.07 -4.85
CA ARG A 261 -1.81 -22.42 -4.96
C ARG A 261 -2.19 -23.29 -3.77
N ARG A 262 -2.04 -22.77 -2.55
CA ARG A 262 -2.41 -23.50 -1.34
C ARG A 262 -3.90 -23.85 -1.30
N ILE A 263 -4.78 -22.91 -1.68
CA ILE A 263 -6.23 -23.15 -1.76
C ILE A 263 -6.55 -24.24 -2.80
N ALA A 264 -5.80 -24.29 -3.89
CA ALA A 264 -5.91 -25.33 -4.92
C ALA A 264 -5.25 -26.68 -4.52
N GLY A 265 -4.63 -26.77 -3.34
CA GLY A 265 -3.97 -27.98 -2.83
C GLY A 265 -2.50 -28.14 -3.26
N ASP A 266 -1.90 -27.14 -3.91
CA ASP A 266 -0.47 -27.08 -4.21
C ASP A 266 0.31 -26.46 -3.04
N ASP A 267 0.40 -27.22 -1.94
CA ASP A 267 1.13 -26.79 -0.73
C ASP A 267 2.64 -26.61 -1.00
N GLU A 268 3.23 -27.51 -1.81
CA GLU A 268 4.65 -27.47 -2.12
C GLU A 268 5.02 -26.22 -2.92
N GLY A 269 4.27 -25.92 -3.99
CA GLY A 269 4.45 -24.74 -4.82
C GLY A 269 4.12 -23.44 -4.07
N ALA A 270 3.16 -23.47 -3.15
CA ALA A 270 2.90 -22.34 -2.26
C ALA A 270 4.10 -22.06 -1.35
N VAL A 271 4.60 -23.07 -0.63
CA VAL A 271 5.73 -22.93 0.30
C VAL A 271 7.01 -22.51 -0.42
N ALA A 272 7.26 -23.00 -1.63
CA ALA A 272 8.39 -22.58 -2.44
C ALA A 272 8.36 -21.07 -2.71
N LEU A 273 7.19 -20.53 -3.09
CA LEU A 273 7.02 -19.11 -3.36
C LEU A 273 7.12 -18.25 -2.09
N LEU A 274 6.61 -18.74 -0.96
CA LEU A 274 6.79 -18.06 0.33
C LEU A 274 8.28 -17.94 0.71
N LYS A 275 9.07 -19.01 0.53
CA LYS A 275 10.52 -19.01 0.81
C LYS A 275 11.27 -18.03 -0.09
N GLU A 276 10.92 -17.98 -1.37
CA GLU A 276 11.47 -17.01 -2.31
C GLU A 276 11.23 -15.57 -1.82
N LEU A 277 9.98 -15.26 -1.44
CA LEU A 277 9.61 -13.94 -0.93
C LEU A 277 10.34 -13.54 0.34
N ALA A 278 10.40 -14.45 1.33
CA ALA A 278 11.09 -14.18 2.59
C ALA A 278 12.59 -13.91 2.40
N GLY A 279 13.21 -14.50 1.38
CA GLY A 279 14.62 -14.30 1.00
C GLY A 279 14.92 -13.03 0.20
N GLY A 280 13.90 -12.29 -0.27
CA GLY A 280 14.07 -11.09 -1.09
C GLY A 280 14.55 -9.84 -0.33
N ASP A 281 14.58 -8.68 -1.01
CA ASP A 281 15.03 -7.37 -0.49
C ASP A 281 13.88 -6.40 -0.16
N ALA A 282 12.63 -6.70 -0.55
CA ALA A 282 11.43 -5.88 -0.31
C ALA A 282 10.94 -5.92 1.16
N GLY A 283 11.79 -5.52 2.11
CA GLY A 283 11.64 -5.73 3.56
C GLY A 283 10.35 -5.21 4.19
N ALA A 284 9.72 -4.19 3.64
CA ALA A 284 8.49 -3.60 4.18
C ALA A 284 7.22 -4.00 3.41
N ALA A 285 7.34 -4.75 2.30
CA ALA A 285 6.19 -5.16 1.50
C ALA A 285 5.30 -6.13 2.28
N PHE A 286 3.99 -5.88 2.31
CA PHE A 286 3.05 -6.70 3.07
C PHE A 286 3.05 -8.17 2.65
N GLY A 287 3.17 -8.46 1.35
CA GLY A 287 3.28 -9.83 0.85
C GLY A 287 4.52 -10.57 1.38
N ARG A 288 5.66 -9.88 1.51
CA ARG A 288 6.86 -10.45 2.15
C ARG A 288 6.63 -10.71 3.64
N ILE A 289 6.13 -9.71 4.37
CA ILE A 289 5.88 -9.84 5.81
C ILE A 289 4.90 -10.99 6.08
N ALA A 290 3.85 -11.11 5.26
CA ALA A 290 2.89 -12.21 5.36
C ALA A 290 3.52 -13.56 5.03
N ALA A 291 4.45 -13.62 4.07
CA ALA A 291 5.19 -14.84 3.77
C ALA A 291 6.10 -15.27 4.92
N GLU A 292 6.80 -14.34 5.56
CA GLU A 292 7.59 -14.60 6.78
C GLU A 292 6.69 -15.24 7.86
N GLN A 293 5.52 -14.65 8.12
CA GLN A 293 4.58 -15.16 9.13
C GLN A 293 3.98 -16.52 8.77
N ASP A 294 3.66 -16.78 7.50
CA ASP A 294 3.17 -18.09 7.08
C ASP A 294 4.24 -19.17 7.21
N LEU A 295 5.50 -18.87 6.85
CA LEU A 295 6.61 -19.81 7.05
C LEU A 295 6.87 -20.09 8.53
N ASP A 296 6.78 -19.08 9.40
CA ASP A 296 6.97 -19.26 10.84
C ASP A 296 5.90 -20.18 11.44
N ARG A 297 4.65 -20.13 10.94
CA ARG A 297 3.56 -21.03 11.39
C ARG A 297 3.69 -22.47 10.90
N LEU A 298 4.52 -22.73 9.89
CA LEU A 298 4.76 -24.08 9.35
C LEU A 298 5.89 -24.82 10.07
N ARG A 299 6.62 -24.14 10.96
CA ARG A 299 7.70 -24.72 11.78
C ARG A 299 7.15 -25.38 13.04
#